data_AF-A0A7Y2MYJ2-F1
#
_entry.id   AF-A0A7Y2MYJ2-F1
#
_cell.length_a   1.000
_cell.length_b   1.000
_cell.length_c   1.000
_cell.angle_alpha   90.00
_cell.angle_beta   90.00
_cell.angle_gamma   90.00
#
_symmetry.space_group_name_H-M   'P 1'
#
loop_
_entity.id
_entity.type
_entity.pdbx_description
1 polymer ?
#
loop_
_entity_poly.entity_id
_entity_poly.type
_entity_poly.pdbx_seq_one_letter_code
_entity_poly.pdbx_strand_id
1 'polypeptide(L)'
;MTPLMTPRRHRCARAFSLIELVIVVIILGIVAAIALPRITRGSEGAEVAALWADVEALNKAVELYTVEHGAAPDKPKIVSQLTQYSNAGGGVFSGTPDPANGVIYGPYLHKIPTLKLGPNAGASGIDSSAGPDIGWIYNQRRRSLRPNFYDGGGNIPPDLLNKLKMTQDEAESIGGLGDDVDAGEIASGP
;
A
#
# COMPACT_ATOMS: atom_id res chain seq x y z
N MET A 1 -52.49 66.69 31.03
CA MET A 1 -51.27 65.91 30.73
C MET A 1 -51.49 65.19 29.40
N THR A 2 -50.93 65.71 28.30
CA THR A 2 -51.00 65.10 26.96
C THR A 2 -49.65 64.44 26.65
N PRO A 3 -49.58 63.14 26.32
CA PRO A 3 -48.32 62.48 26.03
C PRO A 3 -47.85 62.81 24.59
N LEU A 4 -46.59 63.21 24.46
CA LEU A 4 -45.90 63.41 23.18
C LEU A 4 -45.56 62.05 22.56
N MET A 5 -46.09 61.79 21.36
CA MET A 5 -45.85 60.58 20.59
C MET A 5 -44.64 60.77 19.68
N THR A 6 -43.51 60.15 20.02
CA THR A 6 -42.28 60.18 19.22
C THR A 6 -42.40 59.21 18.04
N PRO A 7 -42.11 59.64 16.78
CA PRO A 7 -42.25 58.76 15.62
C PRO A 7 -41.14 57.69 15.61
N ARG A 8 -41.53 56.41 15.54
CA ARG A 8 -40.62 55.28 15.30
C ARG A 8 -40.16 55.31 13.84
N ARG A 9 -38.87 55.58 13.61
CA ARG A 9 -38.24 55.40 12.29
C ARG A 9 -38.30 53.92 11.89
N HIS A 10 -39.03 53.62 10.83
CA HIS A 10 -38.98 52.31 10.18
C HIS A 10 -37.59 52.12 9.55
N ARG A 11 -36.82 51.16 10.06
CA ARG A 11 -35.61 50.69 9.36
C ARG A 11 -36.08 49.93 8.12
N CYS A 12 -35.82 50.46 6.93
CA CYS A 12 -36.00 49.72 5.69
C CYS A 12 -35.06 48.51 5.72
N ALA A 13 -35.63 47.32 5.89
CA ALA A 13 -34.91 46.09 5.62
C ALA A 13 -34.61 46.06 4.12
N ARG A 14 -33.33 46.01 3.75
CA ARG A 14 -32.91 45.82 2.37
C ARG A 14 -33.31 44.40 1.96
N ALA A 15 -34.30 44.29 1.07
CA ALA A 15 -34.66 43.03 0.45
C ALA A 15 -33.61 42.71 -0.64
N PHE A 16 -33.07 41.50 -0.62
CA PHE A 16 -32.16 41.00 -1.65
C PHE A 16 -32.87 40.94 -3.01
N SER A 17 -32.18 41.33 -4.08
CA SER A 17 -32.73 41.23 -5.43
C SER A 17 -32.60 39.81 -5.97
N LEU A 18 -33.59 39.33 -6.73
CA LEU A 18 -33.51 38.03 -7.41
C LEU A 18 -32.29 37.96 -8.34
N ILE A 19 -31.94 39.08 -8.99
CA ILE A 19 -30.76 39.13 -9.88
C ILE A 19 -29.45 38.92 -9.11
N GLU A 20 -29.41 39.35 -7.85
CA GLU A 20 -28.24 39.26 -6.99
C GLU A 20 -27.97 37.80 -6.58
N LEU A 21 -29.03 37.02 -6.35
CA LEU A 21 -28.89 35.58 -6.12
C LEU A 21 -28.51 34.85 -7.42
N VAL A 22 -29.12 35.22 -8.55
CA VAL A 22 -28.89 34.56 -9.84
C VAL A 22 -27.44 34.69 -10.29
N ILE A 23 -26.84 35.88 -10.19
CA ILE A 23 -25.43 36.05 -10.58
C ILE A 23 -24.48 35.28 -9.66
N VAL A 24 -24.78 35.19 -8.35
CA VAL A 24 -23.96 34.45 -7.39
C VAL A 24 -23.95 32.96 -7.72
N VAL A 25 -25.13 32.35 -7.97
CA VAL A 25 -25.19 30.92 -8.29
C VAL A 25 -24.56 30.60 -9.66
N ILE A 26 -24.62 31.53 -10.61
CA ILE A 26 -23.93 31.38 -11.91
C ILE A 26 -22.42 31.38 -11.72
N ILE A 27 -21.87 32.34 -10.96
CA ILE A 27 -20.43 32.41 -10.70
C ILE A 27 -19.97 31.16 -9.93
N LEU A 28 -20.72 30.72 -8.91
CA LEU A 28 -20.43 29.48 -8.19
C LEU A 28 -20.47 28.25 -9.12
N GLY A 29 -21.39 28.19 -10.07
CA GLY A 29 -21.46 27.12 -11.09
C GLY A 29 -20.23 27.08 -12.00
N ILE A 30 -19.76 28.24 -12.47
CA ILE A 30 -18.57 28.35 -13.33
C ILE A 30 -17.31 27.93 -12.56
N VAL A 31 -17.16 28.43 -11.32
CA VAL A 31 -16.01 28.09 -10.47
C VAL A 31 -15.98 26.58 -10.17
N ALA A 32 -17.13 25.98 -9.84
CA ALA A 32 -17.23 24.55 -9.57
C ALA A 32 -16.86 23.70 -10.79
N ALA A 33 -17.28 24.10 -12.00
CA ALA A 33 -16.97 23.38 -13.23
C ALA A 33 -15.47 23.34 -13.55
N ILE A 34 -14.73 24.40 -13.24
CA ILE A 34 -13.28 24.51 -13.52
C ILE A 34 -12.44 23.90 -12.40
N ALA A 35 -12.93 23.89 -11.15
CA ALA A 35 -12.16 23.44 -9.99
C ALA A 35 -12.06 21.90 -9.87
N LEU A 36 -13.05 21.14 -10.38
CA LEU A 36 -13.12 19.68 -10.20
C LEU A 36 -12.17 18.78 -11.04
N PRO A 37 -11.72 19.12 -12.27
CA PRO A 37 -11.18 18.12 -13.19
C PRO A 37 -9.78 17.58 -12.83
N ARG A 38 -9.17 18.03 -11.72
CA ARG A 38 -7.78 17.69 -11.37
C ARG A 38 -7.60 16.61 -10.31
N ILE A 39 -8.65 16.18 -9.61
CA ILE A 39 -8.48 15.31 -8.43
C ILE A 39 -8.28 13.83 -8.81
N THR A 40 -8.82 13.35 -9.94
CA THR A 40 -8.89 11.89 -10.22
C THR A 40 -7.62 11.28 -10.81
N ARG A 41 -6.85 12.01 -11.62
CA ARG A 41 -5.62 11.48 -12.24
C ARG A 41 -4.43 11.43 -11.27
N GLY A 42 -4.46 12.23 -10.21
CA GLY A 42 -3.40 12.27 -9.21
C GLY A 42 -3.38 11.02 -8.31
N SER A 43 -4.55 10.44 -8.02
CA SER A 43 -4.65 9.29 -7.11
C SER A 43 -4.13 7.99 -7.73
N GLU A 44 -4.41 7.73 -9.01
CA GLU A 44 -3.99 6.49 -9.68
C GLU A 44 -2.47 6.35 -9.76
N GLY A 45 -1.77 7.43 -10.12
CA GLY A 45 -0.30 7.44 -10.16
C GLY A 45 0.33 7.35 -8.76
N ALA A 46 -0.32 7.93 -7.74
CA ALA A 46 0.15 7.86 -6.37
C ALA A 46 0.09 6.43 -5.81
N GLU A 47 -0.95 5.66 -6.13
CA GLU A 47 -1.06 4.26 -5.72
C GLU A 47 0.04 3.37 -6.34
N VAL A 48 0.35 3.57 -7.61
CA VAL A 48 1.44 2.85 -8.30
C VAL A 48 2.80 3.22 -7.70
N ALA A 49 3.04 4.51 -7.45
CA ALA A 49 4.28 4.95 -6.80
C ALA A 49 4.41 4.39 -5.38
N ALA A 50 3.33 4.37 -4.60
CA ALA A 50 3.30 3.78 -3.27
C ALA A 50 3.59 2.28 -3.30
N LEU A 51 3.03 1.55 -4.27
CA LEU A 51 3.31 0.12 -4.45
C LEU A 51 4.81 -0.15 -4.63
N TRP A 52 5.50 0.59 -5.51
CA TRP A 52 6.93 0.39 -5.75
C TRP A 52 7.80 0.81 -4.57
N ALA A 53 7.40 1.86 -3.86
CA ALA A 53 8.06 2.26 -2.62
C ALA A 53 7.96 1.17 -1.53
N ASP A 54 6.79 0.52 -1.40
CA ASP A 54 6.59 -0.58 -0.46
C ASP A 54 7.45 -1.82 -0.85
N VAL A 55 7.54 -2.14 -2.14
CA VAL A 55 8.42 -3.22 -2.65
C VAL A 55 9.89 -2.93 -2.30
N GLU A 56 10.34 -1.70 -2.52
CA GLU A 56 11.71 -1.30 -2.20
C GLU A 56 11.99 -1.38 -0.69
N ALA A 57 11.06 -0.93 0.15
CA ALA A 57 11.17 -1.03 1.60
C ALA A 57 11.26 -2.49 2.08
N LEU A 58 10.44 -3.38 1.52
CA LEU A 58 10.44 -4.81 1.83
C LEU A 58 11.75 -5.48 1.43
N ASN A 59 12.25 -5.21 0.21
CA ASN A 59 13.51 -5.77 -0.26
C ASN A 59 14.71 -5.29 0.56
N LYS A 60 14.76 -4.01 0.92
CA LYS A 60 15.78 -3.48 1.82
C LYS A 60 15.75 -4.16 3.18
N ALA A 61 14.57 -4.42 3.74
CA ALA A 61 14.46 -5.13 5.01
C ALA A 61 15.00 -6.56 4.94
N VAL A 62 14.71 -7.29 3.85
CA VAL A 62 15.28 -8.63 3.61
C VAL A 62 16.79 -8.59 3.44
N GLU A 63 17.31 -7.60 2.72
CA GLU A 63 18.74 -7.43 2.52
C GLU A 63 19.46 -7.16 3.85
N LEU A 64 18.95 -6.22 4.65
CA LEU A 64 19.49 -5.92 5.99
C LEU A 64 19.47 -7.14 6.90
N TYR A 65 18.35 -7.88 6.94
CA TYR A 65 18.26 -9.13 7.68
C TYR A 65 19.36 -10.11 7.26
N THR A 66 19.53 -10.27 5.95
CA THR A 66 20.50 -11.21 5.38
C THR A 66 21.94 -10.82 5.71
N VAL A 67 22.26 -9.53 5.69
CA VAL A 67 23.59 -9.03 6.06
C VAL A 67 23.89 -9.31 7.52
N GLU A 68 22.93 -9.13 8.42
CA GLU A 68 23.11 -9.33 9.86
C GLU A 68 23.15 -10.82 10.26
N HIS A 69 22.37 -11.66 9.60
CA HIS A 69 22.22 -13.08 9.95
C HIS A 69 23.06 -14.03 9.07
N GLY A 70 23.61 -13.54 7.96
CA GLY A 70 24.32 -14.36 6.96
C GLY A 70 23.40 -15.27 6.12
N ALA A 71 22.10 -15.28 6.40
CA ALA A 71 21.08 -16.08 5.70
C ALA A 71 19.82 -15.24 5.48
N ALA A 72 19.12 -15.53 4.38
CA ALA A 72 17.84 -14.89 4.08
C ALA A 72 16.77 -15.31 5.09
N PRO A 73 15.75 -14.47 5.37
CA PRO A 73 14.63 -14.85 6.20
C PRO A 73 14.00 -16.17 5.76
N ASP A 74 13.64 -17.02 6.71
CA ASP A 74 12.95 -18.28 6.48
C ASP A 74 11.54 -18.00 5.99
N LYS A 75 11.11 -18.67 4.91
CA LYS A 75 9.73 -18.54 4.36
C LYS A 75 8.63 -18.54 5.45
N PRO A 76 8.55 -19.53 6.37
CA PRO A 76 7.48 -19.55 7.37
C PRO A 76 7.61 -18.48 8.47
N LYS A 77 8.77 -17.83 8.60
CA LYS A 77 9.06 -16.86 9.67
C LYS A 77 9.33 -15.45 9.15
N ILE A 78 9.29 -15.21 7.85
CA ILE A 78 9.70 -13.93 7.27
C ILE A 78 8.98 -12.74 7.93
N VAL A 79 7.67 -12.87 8.18
CA VAL A 79 6.91 -11.79 8.81
C VAL A 79 7.46 -11.47 10.20
N SER A 80 7.70 -12.47 11.05
CA SER A 80 8.22 -12.24 12.40
C SER A 80 9.69 -11.83 12.38
N GLN A 81 10.50 -12.39 11.48
CA GLN A 81 11.91 -12.04 11.32
C GLN A 81 12.12 -10.61 10.82
N LEU A 82 11.20 -10.08 10.00
CA LEU A 82 11.27 -8.69 9.56
C LEU A 82 10.67 -7.70 10.56
N THR A 83 9.70 -8.12 11.37
CA THR A 83 8.92 -7.20 12.24
C THR A 83 9.25 -7.27 13.73
N GLN A 84 10.03 -8.26 14.17
CA GLN A 84 10.42 -8.45 15.56
C GLN A 84 11.93 -8.39 15.73
N TYR A 85 12.38 -8.31 16.98
CA TYR A 85 13.80 -8.43 17.28
C TYR A 85 14.25 -9.89 17.12
N SER A 86 15.53 -10.08 16.80
CA SER A 86 16.11 -11.41 16.63
C SER A 86 17.51 -11.52 17.20
N ASN A 87 17.91 -12.77 17.48
CA ASN A 87 19.28 -13.11 17.83
C ASN A 87 20.09 -13.51 16.59
N ALA A 88 21.40 -13.71 16.73
CA ALA A 88 22.28 -14.06 15.60
C ALA A 88 21.84 -15.34 14.84
N GLY A 89 21.09 -16.24 15.47
CA GLY A 89 20.56 -17.46 14.84
C GLY A 89 19.20 -17.26 14.14
N GLY A 90 18.68 -16.04 14.06
CA GLY A 90 17.39 -15.74 13.44
C GLY A 90 16.17 -16.14 14.28
N GLY A 91 16.38 -16.47 15.55
CA GLY A 91 15.31 -16.68 16.52
C GLY A 91 14.65 -15.36 16.87
N VAL A 92 13.32 -15.29 16.79
CA VAL A 92 12.53 -14.07 16.95
C VAL A 92 12.02 -13.89 18.38
N PHE A 93 11.99 -12.65 18.83
CA PHE A 93 11.57 -12.27 20.18
C PHE A 93 10.63 -11.06 20.09
N SER A 94 9.43 -11.21 20.65
CA SER A 94 8.47 -10.13 20.75
C SER A 94 8.84 -9.21 21.90
N GLY A 95 8.80 -7.89 21.68
CA GLY A 95 9.06 -6.89 22.71
C GLY A 95 10.24 -5.98 22.38
N THR A 96 11.08 -5.73 23.37
CA THR A 96 12.26 -4.86 23.30
C THR A 96 13.54 -5.65 23.01
N PRO A 97 14.60 -5.02 22.50
CA PRO A 97 15.90 -5.67 22.37
C PRO A 97 16.40 -6.12 23.76
N ASP A 98 17.07 -7.27 23.78
CA ASP A 98 17.69 -7.84 24.98
C ASP A 98 19.16 -8.17 24.69
N PRO A 99 20.06 -7.18 24.87
CA PRO A 99 21.49 -7.37 24.62
C PRO A 99 22.13 -8.44 25.52
N ALA A 100 21.58 -8.68 26.71
CA ALA A 100 22.13 -9.69 27.62
C ALA A 100 21.95 -11.11 27.08
N ASN A 101 20.90 -11.34 26.29
CA ASN A 101 20.60 -12.62 25.64
C ASN A 101 20.90 -12.62 24.13
N GLY A 102 21.64 -11.62 23.62
CA GLY A 102 22.06 -11.55 22.22
C GLY A 102 20.93 -11.20 21.23
N VAL A 103 19.81 -10.64 21.72
CA VAL A 103 18.67 -10.20 20.92
C VAL A 103 18.86 -8.72 20.59
N ILE A 104 19.67 -8.46 19.56
CA ILE A 104 20.10 -7.09 19.20
C ILE A 104 19.77 -6.70 17.75
N TYR A 105 19.29 -7.66 16.94
CA TYR A 105 19.01 -7.44 15.52
C TYR A 105 17.54 -7.11 15.29
N GLY A 106 17.25 -6.34 14.24
CA GLY A 106 15.89 -5.90 13.90
C GLY A 106 15.26 -4.96 14.94
N PRO A 107 13.93 -4.71 14.86
CA PRO A 107 13.09 -5.06 13.73
C PRO A 107 13.49 -4.25 12.49
N TYR A 108 13.36 -4.86 11.32
CA TYR A 108 13.69 -4.23 10.04
C TYR A 108 12.52 -3.44 9.47
N LEU A 109 11.30 -3.77 9.91
CA LEU A 109 10.05 -3.12 9.56
C LEU A 109 9.18 -2.99 10.81
N HIS A 110 8.48 -1.86 10.98
CA HIS A 110 7.49 -1.73 12.05
C HIS A 110 6.19 -2.48 11.76
N LYS A 111 5.84 -2.64 10.49
CA LYS A 111 4.66 -3.38 10.00
C LYS A 111 4.87 -3.75 8.54
N ILE A 112 4.36 -4.90 8.12
CA ILE A 112 4.30 -5.24 6.69
C ILE A 112 3.29 -4.31 5.99
N PRO A 113 3.70 -3.54 4.95
CA PRO A 113 2.78 -2.72 4.20
C PRO A 113 1.71 -3.59 3.53
N THR A 114 0.51 -3.02 3.36
CA THR A 114 -0.56 -3.69 2.62
C THR A 114 -0.41 -3.42 1.13
N LEU A 115 -0.68 -4.43 0.31
CA LEU A 115 -0.70 -4.31 -1.14
C LEU A 115 -1.72 -3.22 -1.56
N LYS A 116 -1.31 -2.30 -2.44
CA LYS A 116 -2.14 -1.15 -2.83
C LYS A 116 -3.08 -1.42 -4.00
N LEU A 117 -2.72 -2.36 -4.85
CA LEU A 117 -3.31 -2.55 -6.17
C LEU A 117 -3.54 -4.02 -6.47
N GLY A 118 -4.52 -4.30 -7.33
CA GLY A 118 -4.83 -5.63 -7.80
C GLY A 118 -5.83 -6.39 -6.92
N PRO A 119 -6.07 -7.68 -7.22
CA PRO A 119 -7.10 -8.49 -6.58
C PRO A 119 -6.97 -8.61 -5.06
N ASN A 120 -5.73 -8.59 -4.57
CA ASN A 120 -5.41 -8.78 -3.14
C ASN A 120 -5.09 -7.44 -2.46
N ALA A 121 -5.59 -6.31 -2.99
CA ALA A 121 -5.38 -5.01 -2.36
C ALA A 121 -5.90 -5.00 -0.92
N GLY A 122 -5.09 -4.50 0.00
CA GLY A 122 -5.31 -4.57 1.45
C GLY A 122 -4.65 -5.76 2.15
N ALA A 123 -4.26 -6.81 1.42
CA ALA A 123 -3.54 -7.94 1.98
C ALA A 123 -2.11 -7.55 2.40
N SER A 124 -1.63 -8.11 3.51
CA SER A 124 -0.25 -7.94 3.99
C SER A 124 0.45 -9.29 4.22
N GLY A 125 -0.19 -10.41 3.89
CA GLY A 125 0.44 -11.72 3.98
C GLY A 125 1.65 -11.81 3.06
N ILE A 126 2.65 -12.57 3.50
CA ILE A 126 3.84 -12.89 2.72
C ILE A 126 3.94 -14.40 2.63
N ASP A 127 3.98 -14.94 1.41
CA ASP A 127 4.19 -16.37 1.18
C ASP A 127 5.00 -16.58 -0.12
N SER A 128 5.47 -17.79 -0.35
CA SER A 128 6.16 -18.19 -1.58
C SER A 128 5.21 -18.47 -2.76
N SER A 129 3.91 -18.54 -2.51
CA SER A 129 2.87 -18.72 -3.52
C SER A 129 1.80 -17.64 -3.42
N ALA A 130 1.08 -17.41 -4.51
CA ALA A 130 -0.06 -16.51 -4.53
C ALA A 130 -1.25 -17.10 -3.74
N GLY A 131 -2.00 -16.23 -3.07
CA GLY A 131 -3.21 -16.58 -2.34
C GLY A 131 -4.03 -15.33 -1.96
N PRO A 132 -5.30 -15.49 -1.56
CA PRO A 132 -6.23 -14.38 -1.33
C PRO A 132 -5.81 -13.42 -0.20
N ASP A 133 -5.07 -13.93 0.80
CA ASP A 133 -4.56 -13.13 1.92
C ASP A 133 -3.08 -12.74 1.76
N ILE A 134 -2.48 -13.06 0.61
CA ILE A 134 -1.08 -12.83 0.32
C ILE A 134 -0.95 -11.56 -0.52
N GLY A 135 -0.38 -10.51 0.08
CA GLY A 135 -0.06 -9.27 -0.63
C GLY A 135 1.29 -9.33 -1.35
N TRP A 136 2.22 -10.14 -0.84
CA TRP A 136 3.60 -10.19 -1.31
C TRP A 136 4.08 -11.61 -1.51
N ILE A 137 4.66 -11.88 -2.67
CA ILE A 137 5.27 -13.18 -2.99
C ILE A 137 6.76 -13.09 -2.68
N TYR A 138 7.25 -13.99 -1.83
CA TYR A 138 8.64 -14.05 -1.40
C TYR A 138 9.40 -15.19 -2.08
N ASN A 139 10.53 -14.84 -2.70
CA ASN A 139 11.51 -15.80 -3.18
C ASN A 139 12.74 -15.78 -2.27
N GLN A 140 12.90 -16.80 -1.42
CA GLN A 140 14.01 -16.92 -0.47
C GLN A 140 15.37 -17.09 -1.16
N ARG A 141 15.43 -17.83 -2.27
CA ARG A 141 16.68 -18.03 -3.03
C ARG A 141 17.20 -16.70 -3.59
N ARG A 142 16.29 -15.88 -4.12
CA ARG A 142 16.60 -14.55 -4.70
C ARG A 142 16.58 -13.41 -3.71
N ARG A 143 16.14 -13.67 -2.47
CA ARG A 143 16.03 -12.67 -1.39
C ARG A 143 15.16 -11.47 -1.82
N SER A 144 14.12 -11.74 -2.61
CA SER A 144 13.31 -10.73 -3.24
C SER A 144 11.82 -10.93 -2.90
N LEU A 145 11.15 -9.83 -2.57
CA LEU A 145 9.70 -9.73 -2.52
C LEU A 145 9.18 -8.98 -3.73
N ARG A 146 8.01 -9.43 -4.19
CA ARG A 146 7.25 -8.79 -5.25
C ARG A 146 5.76 -8.70 -4.88
N PRO A 147 5.01 -7.82 -5.53
CA PRO A 147 3.55 -7.78 -5.37
C PRO A 147 2.88 -9.08 -5.83
N ASN A 148 1.80 -9.49 -5.16
CA ASN A 148 0.91 -10.53 -5.65
C ASN A 148 -0.15 -9.95 -6.59
N PHE A 149 0.10 -10.03 -7.90
CA PHE A 149 -0.83 -9.58 -8.93
C PHE A 149 -1.85 -10.63 -9.38
N TYR A 150 -1.73 -11.87 -8.89
CA TYR A 150 -2.62 -12.95 -9.26
C TYR A 150 -3.95 -12.84 -8.52
N ASP A 151 -5.05 -13.10 -9.22
CA ASP A 151 -6.35 -13.32 -8.62
C ASP A 151 -6.45 -14.72 -7.98
N GLY A 152 -7.57 -15.00 -7.31
CA GLY A 152 -7.83 -16.32 -6.73
C GLY A 152 -7.93 -17.47 -7.76
N GLY A 153 -7.97 -17.16 -9.06
CA GLY A 153 -7.95 -18.10 -10.16
C GLY A 153 -6.57 -18.27 -10.83
N GLY A 154 -5.52 -17.60 -10.31
CA GLY A 154 -4.17 -17.67 -10.86
C GLY A 154 -3.92 -16.81 -12.10
N ASN A 155 -4.83 -15.87 -12.41
CA ASN A 155 -4.69 -14.96 -13.55
C ASN A 155 -4.31 -13.55 -13.10
N ILE A 156 -3.69 -12.78 -13.98
CA ILE A 156 -3.40 -11.35 -13.73
C ILE A 156 -4.47 -10.52 -14.46
N PRO A 157 -5.28 -9.70 -13.76
CA PRO A 157 -6.34 -8.92 -14.40
C PRO A 157 -5.82 -7.93 -15.46
N PRO A 158 -6.45 -7.83 -16.65
CA PRO A 158 -6.00 -6.93 -17.71
C PRO A 158 -6.06 -5.43 -17.35
N ASP A 159 -6.99 -5.03 -16.50
CA ASP A 159 -7.10 -3.66 -15.98
C ASP A 159 -5.89 -3.29 -15.12
N LEU A 160 -5.38 -4.24 -14.32
CA LEU A 160 -4.17 -4.07 -13.53
C LEU A 160 -2.94 -3.90 -14.42
N LEU A 161 -2.79 -4.71 -15.45
CA LEU A 161 -1.71 -4.59 -16.44
C LEU A 161 -1.72 -3.21 -17.11
N ASN A 162 -2.90 -2.76 -17.55
CA ASN A 162 -3.07 -1.44 -18.14
C ASN A 162 -2.71 -0.31 -17.16
N LYS A 163 -3.12 -0.44 -15.89
CA LYS A 163 -2.80 0.54 -14.84
C LYS A 163 -1.30 0.61 -14.53
N LEU A 164 -0.63 -0.55 -14.52
CA LEU A 164 0.81 -0.66 -14.29
C LEU A 164 1.64 -0.33 -15.53
N LYS A 165 1.01 -0.22 -16.71
CA LYS A 165 1.69 -0.13 -18.01
C LYS A 165 2.69 -1.27 -18.22
N MET A 166 2.28 -2.47 -17.84
CA MET A 166 3.07 -3.70 -17.94
C MET A 166 2.40 -4.70 -18.88
N THR A 167 3.21 -5.46 -19.60
CA THR A 167 2.76 -6.64 -20.34
C THR A 167 2.55 -7.82 -19.41
N GLN A 168 1.80 -8.83 -19.86
CA GLN A 168 1.61 -10.09 -19.12
C GLN A 168 2.97 -10.73 -18.81
N ASP A 169 3.84 -10.82 -19.83
CA ASP A 169 5.17 -11.41 -19.69
C ASP A 169 6.03 -10.65 -18.68
N GLU A 170 5.95 -9.31 -18.62
CA GLU A 170 6.67 -8.52 -17.60
C GLU A 170 6.11 -8.75 -16.20
N ALA A 171 4.79 -8.81 -16.04
CA ALA A 171 4.16 -9.10 -14.75
C ALA A 171 4.50 -10.52 -14.26
N GLU A 172 4.55 -11.48 -15.17
CA GLU A 172 4.97 -12.85 -14.94
C GLU A 172 6.49 -13.04 -14.86
N SER A 173 7.30 -12.10 -15.38
CA SER A 173 8.77 -12.10 -15.30
C SER A 173 9.28 -11.42 -14.02
N ILE A 174 8.61 -10.37 -13.56
CA ILE A 174 8.63 -9.97 -12.15
C ILE A 174 8.15 -11.17 -11.31
N GLY A 175 7.15 -11.89 -11.83
CA GLY A 175 6.70 -13.24 -11.45
C GLY A 175 7.71 -14.39 -11.66
N GLY A 176 8.87 -14.13 -12.25
CA GLY A 176 9.65 -15.08 -13.04
C GLY A 176 9.99 -16.38 -12.34
N LEU A 177 9.21 -17.40 -12.65
CA LEU A 177 9.55 -18.82 -12.66
C LEU A 177 10.53 -19.13 -13.82
N GLY A 178 11.61 -18.37 -13.95
CA GLY A 178 12.78 -18.84 -14.68
C GLY A 178 13.65 -19.62 -13.71
N ASP A 179 13.64 -20.95 -13.80
CA ASP A 179 14.68 -21.87 -13.29
C ASP A 179 14.72 -22.26 -11.81
N ASP A 180 13.62 -22.24 -11.05
CA ASP A 180 13.59 -22.81 -9.69
C ASP A 180 12.39 -23.74 -9.43
N VAL A 181 11.85 -24.38 -10.47
CA VAL A 181 11.29 -25.72 -10.26
C VAL A 181 12.46 -26.58 -9.82
N ASP A 182 12.45 -26.97 -8.55
CA ASP A 182 13.28 -28.07 -8.07
C ASP A 182 12.85 -29.34 -8.81
N ALA A 183 13.44 -29.57 -9.99
CA ALA A 183 13.41 -30.87 -10.65
C ALA A 183 14.10 -31.96 -9.80
N GLY A 184 14.59 -31.61 -8.60
CA GLY A 184 15.24 -32.50 -7.66
C GLY A 184 14.38 -32.99 -6.48
N GLU A 185 13.18 -32.47 -6.24
CA GLU A 185 12.38 -32.84 -5.03
C GLU A 185 11.01 -33.45 -5.36
N ILE A 186 10.97 -34.33 -6.37
CA ILE A 186 9.88 -35.29 -6.57
C ILE A 186 10.38 -36.73 -6.82
N ALA A 187 11.70 -36.97 -6.68
CA ALA A 187 12.31 -38.25 -6.99
C ALA A 187 13.45 -38.63 -6.02
N SER A 188 13.21 -38.57 -4.70
CA SER A 188 14.00 -39.35 -3.74
C SER A 188 13.34 -39.39 -2.36
N GLY A 189 12.39 -40.30 -2.20
CA GLY A 189 12.16 -40.96 -0.91
C GLY A 189 12.48 -42.44 -1.07
N PRO A 190 13.25 -43.08 -0.17
CA PRO A 190 13.09 -44.50 0.07
C PRO A 190 11.73 -44.78 0.75
#